data_AF-A0A6P3FD03-F1
#
_entry.id   AF-A0A6P3FD03-F1
#
_cell.length_a   1.000
_cell.length_b   1.000
_cell.length_c   1.000
_cell.angle_alpha   90.00
_cell.angle_beta   90.00
_cell.angle_gamma   90.00
#
_symmetry.space_group_name_H-M   'P 1'
#
loop_
_entity.id
_entity.type
_entity.pdbx_description
1 polymer ?
#
loop_
_entity_poly.entity_id
_entity_poly.type
_entity_poly.pdbx_seq_one_letter_code
_entity_poly.pdbx_strand_id
1 'polypeptide(L)'
;MERKTRSPSGERHRGPSGRASPGESRRAKAERSRGGRGRRQAGPERPGPRPAANPAEPRAAAAATVVDVDEVRGSGEDGTEVVALLESEQPEEGTKSSGLGACEWLLVLASLLFIIVTFPLSIWFCIKVVQEYERVIIFRLGHLLPGRAKGPGLFFVLPCLDTYRKVDLRLQTLEIPFHEVVTKDMLIIEIDAICYYQMENASLLLSSLAHVSKAVQFLVQTTMKRLLAHRSLTEILLERKTIAQDLKVALDSVTCIWGIKVERTEIKDVRLPAGVQHSLAVEAEAQRQARVRMIAAEGEKAASESLRMAAEILSGTPAAVQLRYLHTLQSLSMEKPSTVVLPLPLDMLNFLSSPSSRAQGSIPLPTSARPVEPLNPKKKDSPML
;
A
#
# COMPACT_ATOMS: atom_id res chain seq x y z
N MET A 1 -26.50 -55.38 23.76
CA MET A 1 -26.15 -54.00 24.18
C MET A 1 -26.93 -53.05 23.28
N GLU A 2 -28.18 -52.81 23.65
CA GLU A 2 -28.71 -51.47 24.05
C GLU A 2 -28.71 -50.47 22.88
N ARG A 3 -29.86 -50.28 22.22
CA ARG A 3 -30.85 -49.18 22.42
C ARG A 3 -30.21 -47.81 22.10
N LYS A 4 -30.75 -46.89 21.28
CA LYS A 4 -32.15 -46.67 20.85
C LYS A 4 -32.16 -45.54 19.79
N THR A 5 -32.88 -45.78 18.69
CA THR A 5 -33.91 -44.93 18.07
C THR A 5 -33.67 -43.52 17.50
N ARG A 6 -34.15 -43.40 16.24
CA ARG A 6 -35.13 -42.43 15.68
C ARG A 6 -34.61 -41.18 14.94
N SER A 7 -34.70 -41.27 13.60
CA SER A 7 -35.05 -40.23 12.62
C SER A 7 -36.53 -39.77 12.79
N PRO A 8 -37.15 -38.96 11.91
CA PRO A 8 -36.81 -37.69 11.21
C PRO A 8 -38.02 -36.69 11.31
N SER A 9 -38.18 -35.76 10.34
CA SER A 9 -39.34 -34.83 10.09
C SER A 9 -39.24 -33.44 10.73
N GLY A 10 -39.57 -32.31 10.11
CA GLY A 10 -40.21 -31.93 8.84
C GLY A 10 -40.20 -30.39 8.79
N GLU A 11 -39.98 -29.76 7.64
CA GLU A 11 -41.02 -29.22 6.73
C GLU A 11 -41.38 -27.72 6.97
N ARG A 12 -41.03 -26.91 5.95
CA ARG A 12 -41.61 -25.63 5.44
C ARG A 12 -41.99 -24.48 6.39
N HIS A 13 -41.54 -23.26 6.05
CA HIS A 13 -42.42 -22.11 5.85
C HIS A 13 -41.76 -20.98 5.01
N ARG A 14 -42.61 -20.24 4.28
CA ARG A 14 -42.33 -19.22 3.26
C ARG A 14 -42.18 -17.79 3.80
N GLY A 15 -41.23 -17.04 3.23
CA GLY A 15 -41.27 -15.59 2.86
C GLY A 15 -41.28 -14.50 3.97
N PRO A 16 -41.19 -13.19 3.64
CA PRO A 16 -40.74 -12.53 2.39
C PRO A 16 -39.60 -11.50 2.62
N SER A 17 -38.76 -11.24 1.61
CA SER A 17 -37.84 -10.07 1.61
C SER A 17 -38.29 -9.06 0.56
N GLY A 18 -38.75 -7.89 1.02
CA GLY A 18 -39.18 -6.78 0.18
C GLY A 18 -38.14 -5.66 0.03
N ARG A 19 -38.42 -4.82 -0.97
CA ARG A 19 -37.87 -3.49 -1.32
C ARG A 19 -36.45 -3.47 -1.91
N ALA A 20 -36.28 -3.24 -3.22
CA ALA A 20 -36.53 -2.03 -4.03
C ALA A 20 -35.45 -0.94 -3.85
N SER A 21 -34.66 -0.74 -4.90
CA SER A 21 -33.87 0.47 -5.17
C SER A 21 -34.03 0.80 -6.65
N PRO A 22 -34.54 1.99 -7.02
CA PRO A 22 -34.44 2.49 -8.38
C PRO A 22 -33.35 3.57 -8.47
N GLY A 23 -32.38 3.39 -9.36
CA GLY A 23 -31.46 4.43 -9.80
C GLY A 23 -31.70 4.68 -11.28
N GLU A 24 -32.59 5.63 -11.59
CA GLU A 24 -32.95 5.99 -12.96
C GLU A 24 -32.26 7.29 -13.41
N SER A 25 -31.81 7.24 -14.66
CA SER A 25 -31.74 8.33 -15.66
C SER A 25 -30.86 9.57 -15.45
N ARG A 26 -29.88 9.61 -16.36
CA ARG A 26 -29.35 10.77 -17.10
C ARG A 26 -30.42 11.78 -17.56
N ARG A 27 -30.07 13.07 -17.51
CA ARG A 27 -30.34 14.16 -18.50
C ARG A 27 -29.60 15.42 -18.00
N ALA A 28 -28.60 16.00 -18.68
CA ALA A 28 -28.54 16.67 -19.99
C ALA A 28 -29.22 18.05 -20.05
N LYS A 29 -28.50 19.00 -20.70
CA LYS A 29 -28.79 20.40 -21.09
C LYS A 29 -28.62 21.50 -20.03
N ALA A 30 -28.30 22.75 -20.36
CA ALA A 30 -27.55 23.43 -21.43
C ALA A 30 -27.74 24.95 -21.18
N GLU A 31 -26.69 25.71 -21.51
CA GLU A 31 -26.71 27.08 -22.07
C GLU A 31 -27.11 28.34 -21.25
N ARG A 32 -26.22 29.35 -21.44
CA ARG A 32 -26.43 30.80 -21.74
C ARG A 32 -26.31 31.87 -20.64
N SER A 33 -25.15 32.55 -20.68
CA SER A 33 -24.91 33.92 -21.23
C SER A 33 -25.53 35.18 -20.59
N ARG A 34 -24.68 36.23 -20.56
CA ARG A 34 -24.84 37.68 -20.26
C ARG A 34 -24.64 38.05 -18.78
N GLY A 35 -23.82 39.02 -18.37
CA GLY A 35 -23.16 40.15 -19.02
C GLY A 35 -23.54 41.44 -18.26
N GLY A 36 -22.58 42.23 -17.76
CA GLY A 36 -22.89 43.57 -17.21
C GLY A 36 -21.82 44.21 -16.31
N ARG A 37 -21.36 45.41 -16.70
CA ARG A 37 -20.30 46.26 -16.13
C ARG A 37 -20.74 47.10 -14.91
N GLY A 38 -19.77 47.55 -14.10
CA GLY A 38 -19.85 48.73 -13.21
C GLY A 38 -18.45 49.23 -12.81
N ARG A 39 -18.25 50.56 -12.71
CA ARG A 39 -16.97 51.31 -12.81
C ARG A 39 -16.88 52.39 -11.71
N ARG A 40 -15.66 52.92 -11.44
CA ARG A 40 -15.24 54.22 -10.78
C ARG A 40 -14.68 54.07 -9.35
N GLN A 41 -13.72 54.85 -8.80
CA GLN A 41 -12.87 56.05 -9.10
C GLN A 41 -11.81 56.13 -7.93
N ALA A 42 -10.50 56.36 -8.10
CA ALA A 42 -9.68 57.59 -8.32
C ALA A 42 -9.49 58.56 -7.11
N GLY A 43 -8.22 58.85 -6.73
CA GLY A 43 -7.76 59.98 -5.87
C GLY A 43 -6.27 59.88 -5.41
N PRO A 44 -5.51 60.99 -5.17
CA PRO A 44 -4.22 61.24 -5.88
C PRO A 44 -2.94 61.72 -5.09
N GLU A 45 -1.78 61.61 -5.79
CA GLU A 45 -0.54 62.45 -5.92
C GLU A 45 0.30 63.10 -4.77
N ARG A 46 1.65 62.99 -4.86
CA ARG A 46 2.65 64.09 -5.14
C ARG A 46 4.15 63.61 -5.22
N PRO A 47 5.12 64.37 -5.81
CA PRO A 47 6.19 63.82 -6.69
C PRO A 47 7.68 64.26 -6.48
N GLY A 48 8.63 63.46 -7.04
CA GLY A 48 9.90 63.82 -7.76
C GLY A 48 11.19 64.24 -7.00
N PRO A 49 12.42 64.23 -7.63
CA PRO A 49 12.82 63.82 -9.00
C PRO A 49 14.08 62.88 -9.14
N ARG A 50 14.33 62.44 -10.39
CA ARG A 50 15.39 61.55 -10.97
C ARG A 50 16.64 62.38 -11.42
N PRO A 51 17.55 62.00 -12.39
CA PRO A 51 17.81 60.76 -13.18
C PRO A 51 19.32 60.41 -13.38
N ALA A 52 19.72 59.28 -13.97
CA ALA A 52 19.99 59.05 -15.41
C ALA A 52 20.65 57.65 -15.57
N ALA A 53 20.56 56.85 -16.65
CA ALA A 53 20.01 57.00 -17.99
C ALA A 53 19.67 55.60 -18.58
N ASN A 54 18.65 55.60 -19.46
CA ASN A 54 18.08 54.54 -20.32
C ASN A 54 18.95 54.29 -21.59
N PRO A 55 18.51 53.59 -22.68
CA PRO A 55 17.27 52.82 -22.99
C PRO A 55 17.60 51.39 -23.54
N ALA A 56 16.71 50.48 -23.97
CA ALA A 56 15.36 50.53 -24.53
C ALA A 56 14.66 49.16 -24.35
N GLU A 57 13.33 49.19 -24.26
CA GLU A 57 12.38 48.08 -24.22
C GLU A 57 11.83 47.80 -25.65
N PRO A 58 11.09 46.70 -25.96
CA PRO A 58 9.71 46.59 -25.49
C PRO A 58 9.15 45.17 -25.18
N ARG A 59 8.39 45.12 -24.08
CA ARG A 59 7.01 44.61 -23.89
C ARG A 59 6.61 43.16 -24.25
N ALA A 60 6.29 42.46 -23.16
CA ALA A 60 4.97 41.90 -22.78
C ALA A 60 4.39 40.68 -23.53
N ALA A 61 4.14 39.59 -22.78
CA ALA A 61 2.80 39.16 -22.39
C ALA A 61 2.87 37.97 -21.40
N ALA A 62 1.92 37.95 -20.47
CA ALA A 62 1.77 36.93 -19.44
C ALA A 62 0.89 35.76 -19.92
N ALA A 63 1.17 34.60 -19.32
CA ALA A 63 0.24 33.54 -18.92
C ALA A 63 -0.65 32.88 -20.00
N ALA A 64 -0.27 31.66 -20.37
CA ALA A 64 -1.20 30.56 -20.62
C ALA A 64 -0.47 29.22 -20.38
N THR A 65 -0.74 28.58 -19.24
CA THR A 65 -0.40 27.19 -18.98
C THR A 65 -1.29 26.31 -19.86
N VAL A 66 -0.80 25.97 -21.05
CA VAL A 66 -1.17 24.77 -21.79
C VAL A 66 0.08 23.90 -21.73
N VAL A 67 -0.02 22.80 -20.99
CA VAL A 67 1.05 21.80 -20.92
C VAL A 67 1.01 21.06 -22.26
N ASP A 68 1.90 21.46 -23.16
CA ASP A 68 2.16 20.73 -24.38
C ASP A 68 2.90 19.44 -24.02
N VAL A 69 2.35 18.31 -24.46
CA VAL A 69 2.92 16.98 -24.25
C VAL A 69 3.86 16.74 -25.42
N ASP A 70 5.03 17.37 -25.39
CA ASP A 70 6.12 16.99 -26.28
C ASP A 70 7.48 17.48 -25.74
N GLU A 71 7.83 16.99 -24.55
CA GLU A 71 9.23 17.00 -24.09
C GLU A 71 9.51 15.78 -23.21
N VAL A 72 9.29 14.59 -23.78
CA VAL A 72 9.85 13.32 -23.29
C VAL A 72 10.63 12.68 -24.44
N ARG A 73 11.70 13.35 -24.87
CA ARG A 73 12.71 12.74 -25.73
C ARG A 73 14.11 13.22 -25.36
N GLY A 74 14.44 13.06 -24.07
CA GLY A 74 15.72 13.46 -23.51
C GLY A 74 15.94 12.94 -22.10
N SER A 75 15.76 11.64 -21.88
CA SER A 75 16.29 10.95 -20.69
C SER A 75 16.31 9.45 -20.95
N GLY A 76 16.91 9.08 -22.08
CA GLY A 76 17.16 7.69 -22.48
C GLY A 76 18.64 7.32 -22.45
N GLU A 77 19.53 8.27 -22.14
CA GLU A 77 20.99 8.09 -22.30
C GLU A 77 21.67 7.56 -21.03
N ASP A 78 21.17 7.89 -19.84
CA ASP A 78 21.80 7.44 -18.59
C ASP A 78 21.62 5.95 -18.33
N GLY A 79 20.51 5.34 -18.81
CA GLY A 79 20.27 3.90 -18.70
C GLY A 79 21.09 3.07 -19.66
N THR A 80 21.46 3.62 -20.82
CA THR A 80 22.32 2.96 -21.81
C THR A 80 23.79 3.02 -21.43
N GLU A 81 24.24 4.04 -20.70
CA GLU A 81 25.65 4.10 -20.25
C GLU A 81 25.95 3.13 -19.10
N VAL A 82 25.02 2.93 -18.15
CA VAL A 82 25.17 1.86 -17.14
C VAL A 82 24.93 0.45 -17.68
N VAL A 83 24.12 0.29 -18.72
CA VAL A 83 23.96 -1.00 -19.42
C VAL A 83 25.18 -1.29 -20.31
N ALA A 84 25.77 -0.28 -20.96
CA ALA A 84 27.00 -0.40 -21.75
C ALA A 84 28.25 -0.61 -20.88
N LEU A 85 28.28 -0.07 -19.65
CA LEU A 85 29.36 -0.33 -18.69
C LEU A 85 29.31 -1.75 -18.12
N LEU A 86 28.14 -2.40 -18.11
CA LEU A 86 28.00 -3.82 -17.74
C LEU A 86 28.26 -4.79 -18.91
N GLU A 87 28.41 -4.28 -20.13
CA GLU A 87 28.69 -5.07 -21.34
C GLU A 87 30.18 -5.13 -21.70
N SER A 88 31.06 -4.56 -20.85
CA SER A 88 32.51 -4.49 -21.08
C SER A 88 33.37 -5.44 -20.23
N GLU A 89 32.79 -6.22 -19.31
CA GLU A 89 33.46 -7.41 -18.77
C GLU A 89 33.04 -8.64 -19.59
N GLN A 90 33.62 -8.76 -20.79
CA GLN A 90 33.89 -10.08 -21.32
C GLN A 90 34.83 -10.77 -20.32
N PRO A 91 34.45 -11.91 -19.68
CA PRO A 91 35.47 -12.83 -19.26
C PRO A 91 36.08 -13.33 -20.55
N GLU A 92 37.27 -12.82 -20.85
CA GLU A 92 38.27 -13.41 -21.73
C GLU A 92 38.00 -14.92 -21.83
N GLU A 93 37.46 -15.35 -22.98
CA GLU A 93 37.57 -16.74 -23.40
C GLU A 93 39.06 -16.99 -23.63
N GLY A 94 39.76 -17.19 -22.52
CA GLY A 94 41.04 -17.83 -22.46
C GLY A 94 40.85 -19.18 -23.11
N THR A 95 41.19 -19.23 -24.39
CA THR A 95 41.60 -20.40 -25.16
C THR A 95 42.82 -21.01 -24.47
N LYS A 96 42.63 -21.55 -23.27
CA LYS A 96 43.49 -22.57 -22.72
C LYS A 96 42.90 -23.89 -23.16
N SER A 97 43.20 -24.25 -24.40
CA SER A 97 43.32 -25.64 -24.79
C SER A 97 44.43 -26.25 -23.93
N SER A 98 44.13 -26.60 -22.68
CA SER A 98 44.86 -27.63 -21.98
C SER A 98 44.58 -28.90 -22.78
N GLY A 99 45.50 -29.25 -23.69
CA GLY A 99 45.39 -30.47 -24.47
C GLY A 99 45.10 -31.62 -23.52
N LEU A 100 43.99 -32.33 -23.76
CA LEU A 100 43.64 -33.51 -22.99
C LEU A 100 44.88 -34.39 -22.91
N GLY A 101 45.34 -34.71 -21.70
CA GLY A 101 46.55 -35.51 -21.52
C GLY A 101 46.41 -36.85 -22.25
N ALA A 102 47.51 -37.45 -22.70
CA ALA A 102 47.49 -38.77 -23.34
C ALA A 102 46.76 -39.82 -22.48
N CYS A 103 46.80 -39.66 -21.15
CA CYS A 103 46.06 -40.48 -20.19
C CYS A 103 44.54 -40.30 -20.28
N GLU A 104 44.04 -39.06 -20.44
CA GLU A 104 42.61 -38.79 -20.58
C GLU A 104 42.08 -39.39 -21.89
N TRP A 105 42.82 -39.25 -22.99
CA TRP A 105 42.48 -39.90 -24.25
C TRP A 105 42.46 -41.42 -24.13
N LEU A 106 43.42 -42.01 -23.41
CA LEU A 106 43.47 -43.45 -23.17
C LEU A 106 42.26 -43.92 -22.34
N LEU A 107 41.87 -43.18 -21.30
CA LEU A 107 40.68 -43.45 -20.50
C LEU A 107 39.38 -43.32 -21.31
N VAL A 108 39.27 -42.28 -22.13
CA VAL A 108 38.14 -42.10 -23.05
C VAL A 108 38.06 -43.27 -24.03
N LEU A 109 39.19 -43.66 -24.63
CA LEU A 109 39.24 -44.77 -25.60
C LEU A 109 38.95 -46.13 -24.95
N ALA A 110 39.44 -46.36 -23.73
CA ALA A 110 39.14 -47.56 -22.95
C ALA A 110 37.65 -47.63 -22.56
N SER A 111 37.05 -46.50 -22.13
CA SER A 111 35.61 -46.44 -21.85
C SER A 111 34.77 -46.69 -23.10
N LEU A 112 35.21 -46.19 -24.26
CA LEU A 112 34.54 -46.40 -25.54
C LEU A 112 34.65 -47.87 -26.00
N LEU A 113 35.81 -48.50 -25.82
CA LEU A 113 35.99 -49.93 -26.07
C LEU A 113 35.10 -50.78 -25.16
N PHE A 114 34.97 -50.41 -23.88
CA PHE A 114 34.06 -51.09 -22.95
C PHE A 114 32.59 -50.98 -23.40
N ILE A 115 32.16 -49.80 -23.88
CA ILE A 115 30.81 -49.59 -24.43
C ILE A 115 30.55 -50.49 -25.64
N ILE A 116 31.53 -50.66 -26.53
CA ILE A 116 31.44 -51.51 -27.72
C ILE A 116 31.32 -52.99 -27.34
N VAL A 117 32.17 -53.46 -26.41
CA VAL A 117 32.15 -54.87 -25.95
C VAL A 117 30.85 -55.22 -25.25
N THR A 118 30.24 -54.26 -24.54
CA THR A 118 29.01 -54.46 -23.77
C THR A 118 27.72 -54.09 -24.52
N PHE A 119 27.82 -53.85 -25.83
CA PHE A 119 26.66 -53.63 -26.69
C PHE A 119 25.80 -54.91 -26.78
N PRO A 120 24.46 -54.87 -26.59
CA PRO A 120 23.56 -53.69 -26.62
C PRO A 120 23.20 -53.06 -25.26
N LEU A 121 23.64 -53.62 -24.13
CA LEU A 121 23.21 -53.16 -22.79
C LEU A 121 23.72 -51.75 -22.45
N SER A 122 24.89 -51.37 -22.96
CA SER A 122 25.51 -50.07 -22.70
C SER A 122 24.70 -48.89 -23.25
N ILE A 123 24.02 -49.05 -24.40
CA ILE A 123 23.32 -47.93 -25.06
C ILE A 123 22.16 -47.39 -24.23
N TRP A 124 21.48 -48.27 -23.49
CA TRP A 124 20.39 -47.89 -22.58
C TRP A 124 20.90 -47.06 -21.39
N PHE A 125 22.13 -47.30 -20.95
CA PHE A 125 22.75 -46.53 -19.87
C PHE A 125 23.35 -45.20 -20.34
N CYS A 126 23.86 -45.14 -21.59
CA CYS A 126 24.50 -43.95 -22.13
C CYS A 126 23.50 -42.88 -22.58
N ILE A 127 22.32 -43.28 -23.03
CA ILE A 127 21.28 -42.37 -23.47
C ILE A 127 20.44 -41.94 -22.27
N LYS A 128 20.49 -40.65 -21.95
CA LYS A 128 19.64 -40.04 -20.93
C LYS A 128 18.80 -38.94 -21.56
N VAL A 129 17.58 -38.80 -21.05
CA VAL A 129 16.64 -37.76 -21.46
C VAL A 129 16.55 -36.72 -20.36
N VAL A 130 16.67 -35.45 -20.74
CA VAL A 130 16.50 -34.29 -19.86
C VAL A 130 15.28 -33.50 -20.30
N GLN A 131 14.53 -33.04 -19.31
CA GLN A 131 13.29 -32.29 -19.51
C GLN A 131 13.59 -30.86 -19.95
N GLU A 132 12.63 -30.20 -20.60
CA GLU A 132 12.79 -28.85 -21.19
C GLU A 132 13.21 -27.76 -20.18
N TYR A 133 12.76 -27.90 -18.94
CA TYR A 133 13.02 -26.96 -17.86
C TYR A 133 14.29 -27.26 -17.05
N GLU A 134 14.95 -28.39 -17.34
CA GLU A 134 16.21 -28.78 -16.72
C GLU A 134 17.38 -28.44 -17.66
N ARG A 135 18.46 -27.90 -17.10
CA ARG A 135 19.75 -27.80 -17.79
C ARG A 135 20.72 -28.77 -17.17
N VAL A 136 21.57 -29.36 -18.01
CA VAL A 136 22.59 -30.31 -17.55
C VAL A 136 23.98 -29.83 -17.87
N ILE A 137 24.83 -29.95 -16.85
CA ILE A 137 26.25 -29.71 -16.94
C ILE A 137 26.94 -31.05 -16.78
N ILE A 138 27.85 -31.34 -17.71
CA ILE A 138 28.62 -32.58 -17.72
C ILE A 138 30.04 -32.25 -17.28
N PHE A 139 30.48 -32.93 -16.23
CA PHE A 139 31.86 -32.94 -15.77
C PHE A 139 32.52 -34.20 -16.28
N ARG A 140 33.58 -34.05 -17.07
CA ARG A 140 34.39 -35.18 -17.52
C ARG A 140 35.67 -35.18 -16.71
N LEU A 141 35.92 -36.26 -15.94
CA LEU A 141 37.11 -36.37 -15.10
C LEU A 141 37.31 -35.17 -14.16
N GLY A 142 36.21 -34.53 -13.72
CA GLY A 142 36.24 -33.34 -12.87
C GLY A 142 36.43 -32.00 -13.62
N HIS A 143 36.76 -32.03 -14.91
CA HIS A 143 36.79 -30.84 -15.74
C HIS A 143 35.39 -30.50 -16.26
N LEU A 144 35.03 -29.22 -16.15
CA LEU A 144 33.84 -28.69 -16.80
C LEU A 144 34.08 -28.73 -18.31
N LEU A 145 33.22 -29.45 -19.05
CA LEU A 145 33.35 -29.53 -20.49
C LEU A 145 33.25 -28.10 -21.09
N PRO A 146 34.23 -27.66 -21.91
CA PRO A 146 34.18 -26.33 -22.51
C PRO A 146 33.02 -26.28 -23.50
N GLY A 147 31.94 -25.62 -23.07
CA GLY A 147 30.70 -25.50 -23.81
C GLY A 147 29.57 -24.96 -22.93
N ARG A 148 28.62 -24.27 -23.55
CA ARG A 148 27.40 -23.80 -22.87
C ARG A 148 26.62 -25.00 -22.31
N ALA A 149 25.95 -24.83 -21.17
CA ALA A 149 25.12 -25.87 -20.57
C ALA A 149 24.22 -26.54 -21.63
N LYS A 150 24.27 -27.88 -21.71
CA LYS A 150 23.56 -28.59 -22.76
C LYS A 150 22.06 -28.37 -22.62
N GLY A 151 21.42 -28.08 -23.75
CA GLY A 151 19.98 -27.90 -23.82
C GLY A 151 19.19 -29.18 -23.57
N PRO A 152 17.86 -29.05 -23.44
CA PRO A 152 17.00 -30.19 -23.19
C PRO A 152 16.99 -31.16 -24.38
N GLY A 153 16.66 -32.42 -24.10
CA GLY A 153 16.63 -33.48 -25.10
C GLY A 153 17.52 -34.67 -24.75
N LEU A 154 17.89 -35.41 -25.80
CA LEU A 154 18.72 -36.60 -25.68
C LEU A 154 20.19 -36.21 -25.57
N PHE A 155 20.86 -36.67 -24.52
CA PHE A 155 22.29 -36.46 -24.36
C PHE A 155 22.98 -37.78 -24.09
N PHE A 156 24.16 -37.91 -24.69
CA PHE A 156 25.04 -39.05 -24.52
C PHE A 156 26.02 -38.77 -23.38
N VAL A 157 26.05 -39.65 -22.38
CA VAL A 157 26.94 -39.60 -21.23
C VAL A 157 27.80 -40.85 -21.25
N LEU A 158 29.12 -40.70 -21.14
CA LEU A 158 29.99 -41.85 -21.03
C LEU A 158 29.90 -42.44 -19.62
N PRO A 159 29.44 -43.70 -19.46
CA PRO A 159 29.46 -44.36 -18.16
C PRO A 159 30.90 -44.39 -17.61
N CYS A 160 31.04 -44.18 -16.29
CA CYS A 160 32.30 -44.13 -15.53
C CYS A 160 33.13 -42.82 -15.61
N LEU A 161 33.11 -42.08 -16.72
CA LEU A 161 33.95 -40.86 -16.87
C LEU A 161 33.19 -39.55 -16.67
N ASP A 162 31.93 -39.53 -17.10
CA ASP A 162 31.12 -38.33 -17.11
C ASP A 162 30.17 -38.33 -15.89
N THR A 163 30.26 -37.27 -15.07
CA THR A 163 29.28 -36.97 -14.02
C THR A 163 28.40 -35.83 -14.49
N TYR A 164 27.08 -36.01 -14.49
CA TYR A 164 26.15 -34.96 -14.87
C TYR A 164 25.43 -34.38 -13.65
N ARG A 165 25.21 -33.07 -13.64
CA ARG A 165 24.33 -32.40 -12.67
C ARG A 165 23.20 -31.70 -13.38
N LYS A 166 21.99 -31.96 -12.89
CA LYS A 166 20.75 -31.32 -13.34
C LYS A 166 20.48 -30.09 -12.50
N VAL A 167 20.13 -29.00 -13.17
CA VAL A 167 19.77 -27.73 -12.57
C VAL A 167 18.40 -27.34 -13.12
N ASP A 168 17.45 -27.08 -12.23
CA ASP A 168 16.10 -26.64 -12.60
C ASP A 168 16.10 -25.13 -12.83
N LEU A 169 15.62 -24.68 -13.98
CA LEU A 169 15.49 -23.27 -14.33
C LEU A 169 14.17 -22.65 -13.86
N ARG A 170 13.26 -23.45 -13.30
CA ARG A 170 11.96 -22.95 -12.83
C ARG A 170 12.10 -21.96 -11.68
N LEU A 171 11.07 -21.15 -11.51
CA LEU A 171 10.92 -20.27 -10.36
C LEU A 171 10.87 -21.09 -9.07
N GLN A 172 11.82 -20.84 -8.18
CA GLN A 172 11.90 -21.43 -6.86
C GLN A 172 11.53 -20.39 -5.80
N THR A 173 10.92 -20.88 -4.72
CA THR A 173 10.58 -20.08 -3.55
C THR A 173 11.52 -20.40 -2.41
N LEU A 174 12.07 -19.36 -1.79
CA LEU A 174 12.87 -19.48 -0.59
C LEU A 174 12.25 -18.63 0.51
N GLU A 175 11.79 -19.31 1.56
CA GLU A 175 11.33 -18.67 2.77
C GLU A 175 12.52 -18.33 3.66
N ILE A 176 12.62 -17.06 4.05
CA ILE A 176 13.60 -16.59 5.01
C ILE A 176 12.96 -16.67 6.40
N PRO A 177 13.58 -17.36 7.38
CA PRO A 177 13.03 -17.45 8.72
C PRO A 177 13.00 -16.08 9.43
N PHE A 178 12.34 -16.01 10.58
CA PHE A 178 12.31 -14.78 11.38
C PHE A 178 13.71 -14.37 11.84
N HIS A 179 14.05 -13.10 11.65
CA HIS A 179 15.27 -12.49 12.18
C HIS A 179 14.97 -11.17 12.87
N GLU A 180 15.68 -10.92 13.97
CA GLU A 180 15.65 -9.65 14.67
C GLU A 180 16.45 -8.59 13.90
N VAL A 181 15.80 -7.46 13.63
CA VAL A 181 16.37 -6.29 12.98
C VAL A 181 16.02 -5.03 13.77
N VAL A 182 16.93 -4.07 13.75
CA VAL A 182 16.73 -2.76 14.38
C VAL A 182 16.42 -1.76 13.28
N THR A 183 15.31 -1.03 13.41
CA THR A 183 14.90 0.00 12.46
C THR A 183 15.52 1.35 12.77
N LYS A 184 15.30 2.34 11.91
CA LYS A 184 15.73 3.73 12.10
C LYS A 184 15.22 4.35 13.41
N ASP A 185 14.06 3.91 13.88
CA ASP A 185 13.40 4.40 15.09
C ASP A 185 13.91 3.71 16.38
N MET A 186 15.00 2.94 16.29
CA MET A 186 15.58 2.17 17.40
C MET A 186 14.61 1.13 17.99
N LEU A 187 13.67 0.63 17.17
CA LEU A 187 12.77 -0.45 17.54
C LEU A 187 13.32 -1.78 17.04
N ILE A 188 13.30 -2.79 17.92
CA ILE A 188 13.64 -4.17 17.59
C ILE A 188 12.37 -4.84 17.07
N ILE A 189 12.42 -5.38 15.87
CA ILE A 189 11.32 -6.12 15.24
C ILE A 189 11.83 -7.43 14.64
N GLU A 190 10.97 -8.44 14.59
CA GLU A 190 11.24 -9.69 13.89
C GLU A 190 10.55 -9.67 12.53
N ILE A 191 11.28 -9.97 11.46
CA ILE A 191 10.74 -9.96 10.10
C ILE A 191 11.02 -11.29 9.41
N ASP A 192 10.01 -11.81 8.71
CA ASP A 192 10.13 -12.88 7.73
C ASP A 192 9.81 -12.38 6.31
N ALA A 193 10.39 -13.06 5.33
CA ALA A 193 10.26 -12.69 3.93
C ALA A 193 10.31 -13.92 3.04
N ILE A 194 9.80 -13.77 1.82
CA ILE A 194 9.85 -14.79 0.76
C ILE A 194 10.59 -14.19 -0.42
N CYS A 195 11.56 -14.94 -0.95
CA CYS A 195 12.27 -14.61 -2.18
C CYS A 195 11.88 -15.59 -3.28
N TYR A 196 11.48 -15.05 -4.43
CA TYR A 196 11.21 -15.79 -5.65
C TYR A 196 12.38 -15.57 -6.59
N TYR A 197 13.15 -16.63 -6.88
CA TYR A 197 14.30 -16.57 -7.77
C TYR A 197 14.25 -17.69 -8.79
N GLN A 198 14.86 -17.47 -9.93
CA GLN A 198 15.07 -18.50 -10.96
C GLN A 198 16.55 -18.55 -11.36
N MET A 199 16.98 -19.72 -11.79
CA MET A 199 18.36 -19.91 -12.24
C MET A 199 18.43 -19.56 -13.72
N GLU A 200 19.35 -18.69 -14.12
CA GLU A 200 19.53 -18.28 -15.53
C GLU A 200 20.73 -19.01 -16.14
N ASN A 201 21.87 -18.98 -15.44
CA ASN A 201 23.12 -19.57 -15.91
C ASN A 201 23.57 -20.70 -14.97
N ALA A 202 23.28 -21.94 -15.37
CA ALA A 202 23.62 -23.12 -14.59
C ALA A 202 25.14 -23.30 -14.40
N SER A 203 25.95 -22.96 -15.42
CA SER A 203 27.41 -23.12 -15.39
C SER A 203 28.05 -22.23 -14.32
N LEU A 204 27.70 -20.94 -14.31
CA LEU A 204 28.16 -19.96 -13.33
C LEU A 204 27.68 -20.33 -11.92
N LEU A 205 26.43 -20.77 -11.79
CA LEU A 205 25.86 -21.18 -10.51
C LEU A 205 26.66 -22.31 -9.86
N LEU A 206 27.04 -23.32 -10.65
CA LEU A 206 27.73 -24.49 -10.13
C LEU A 206 29.23 -24.25 -9.87
N SER A 207 29.85 -23.30 -10.58
CA SER A 207 31.23 -22.87 -10.29
C SER A 207 31.31 -21.95 -9.08
N SER A 208 30.29 -21.11 -8.86
CA SER A 208 30.32 -20.06 -7.84
C SER A 208 29.79 -20.53 -6.49
N LEU A 209 28.78 -21.41 -6.45
CA LEU A 209 28.13 -21.82 -5.20
C LEU A 209 28.04 -23.34 -5.01
N ALA A 210 28.42 -23.80 -3.82
CA ALA A 210 28.17 -25.17 -3.37
C ALA A 210 26.72 -25.38 -2.91
N HIS A 211 26.16 -24.44 -2.13
CA HIS A 211 24.81 -24.51 -1.56
C HIS A 211 24.01 -23.25 -1.86
N VAL A 212 23.28 -23.26 -2.97
CA VAL A 212 22.50 -22.10 -3.47
C VAL A 212 21.51 -21.58 -2.43
N SER A 213 20.65 -22.45 -1.89
CA SER A 213 19.58 -22.03 -0.98
C SER A 213 20.10 -21.33 0.28
N LYS A 214 21.17 -21.84 0.89
CA LYS A 214 21.76 -21.25 2.10
C LYS A 214 22.44 -19.91 1.81
N ALA A 215 23.17 -19.82 0.70
CA ALA A 215 23.86 -18.59 0.34
C ALA A 215 22.89 -17.46 0.00
N VAL A 216 21.85 -17.75 -0.79
CA VAL A 216 20.78 -16.79 -1.08
C VAL A 216 20.06 -16.40 0.22
N GLN A 217 19.78 -17.35 1.10
CA GLN A 217 19.15 -17.07 2.40
C GLN A 217 19.97 -16.07 3.24
N PHE A 218 21.28 -16.28 3.38
CA PHE A 218 22.15 -15.35 4.11
C PHE A 218 22.28 -13.99 3.43
N LEU A 219 22.33 -13.96 2.10
CA LEU A 219 22.36 -12.72 1.34
C LEU A 219 21.08 -11.91 1.57
N VAL A 220 19.91 -12.54 1.46
CA VAL A 220 18.62 -11.88 1.70
C VAL A 220 18.54 -11.36 3.13
N GLN A 221 18.94 -12.15 4.13
CA GLN A 221 18.96 -11.71 5.53
C GLN A 221 19.83 -10.47 5.73
N THR A 222 21.04 -10.48 5.18
CA THR A 222 21.99 -9.38 5.32
C THR A 222 21.49 -8.11 4.62
N THR A 223 21.00 -8.24 3.39
CA THR A 223 20.48 -7.12 2.61
C THR A 223 19.21 -6.55 3.22
N MET A 224 18.31 -7.41 3.72
CA MET A 224 17.09 -7.01 4.42
C MET A 224 17.43 -6.24 5.70
N LYS A 225 18.34 -6.74 6.52
CA LYS A 225 18.82 -6.03 7.73
C LYS A 225 19.41 -4.67 7.38
N ARG A 226 20.23 -4.58 6.33
CA ARG A 226 20.82 -3.32 5.86
C ARG A 226 19.77 -2.32 5.40
N LEU A 227 18.78 -2.74 4.61
CA LEU A 227 17.74 -1.85 4.10
C LEU A 227 16.80 -1.36 5.22
N LEU A 228 16.39 -2.25 6.11
CA LEU A 228 15.46 -1.91 7.20
C LEU A 228 16.09 -1.01 8.26
N ALA A 229 17.41 -1.04 8.43
CA ALA A 229 18.12 -0.14 9.33
C ALA A 229 17.96 1.35 8.94
N HIS A 230 17.73 1.64 7.66
CA HIS A 230 17.54 3.01 7.16
C HIS A 230 16.07 3.44 7.06
N ARG A 231 15.10 2.54 7.32
CA ARG A 231 13.66 2.77 7.18
C ARG A 231 13.00 2.89 8.56
N SER A 232 11.97 3.72 8.67
CA SER A 232 11.17 3.82 9.90
C SER A 232 10.14 2.69 10.00
N LEU A 233 9.66 2.38 11.21
CA LEU A 233 8.66 1.34 11.41
C LEU A 233 7.36 1.63 10.64
N THR A 234 6.92 2.89 10.65
CA THR A 234 5.70 3.33 9.96
C THR A 234 5.81 3.15 8.45
N GLU A 235 6.98 3.46 7.87
CA GLU A 235 7.29 3.25 6.47
C GLU A 235 7.30 1.75 6.12
N ILE A 236 7.87 0.90 6.99
CA ILE A 236 7.86 -0.56 6.81
C ILE A 236 6.43 -1.13 6.77
N LEU A 237 5.53 -0.60 7.58
CA LEU A 237 4.14 -1.06 7.64
C LEU A 237 3.29 -0.52 6.46
N LEU A 238 3.50 0.73 6.03
CA LEU A 238 2.71 1.38 4.98
C LEU A 238 3.25 1.09 3.57
N GLU A 239 4.57 1.13 3.39
CA GLU A 239 5.25 1.09 2.09
C GLU A 239 5.98 -0.24 1.83
N ARG A 240 5.37 -1.34 2.28
CA ARG A 240 5.93 -2.69 2.12
C ARG A 240 6.32 -3.02 0.67
N LYS A 241 5.57 -2.51 -0.31
CA LYS A 241 5.82 -2.74 -1.74
C LYS A 241 7.10 -2.06 -2.23
N THR A 242 7.32 -0.81 -1.83
CA THR A 242 8.51 -0.03 -2.20
C THR A 242 9.76 -0.69 -1.64
N ILE A 243 9.73 -1.09 -0.37
CA ILE A 243 10.86 -1.75 0.29
C ILE A 243 11.16 -3.11 -0.35
N ALA A 244 10.13 -3.87 -0.73
CA ALA A 244 10.31 -5.13 -1.44
C ALA A 244 10.93 -4.95 -2.84
N GLN A 245 10.62 -3.84 -3.52
CA GLN A 245 11.24 -3.49 -4.80
C GLN A 245 12.71 -3.11 -4.61
N ASP A 246 13.03 -2.27 -3.62
CA ASP A 246 14.41 -1.91 -3.27
C ASP A 246 15.23 -3.15 -2.90
N LEU A 247 14.64 -4.07 -2.11
CA LEU A 247 15.26 -5.34 -1.73
C LEU A 247 15.53 -6.21 -2.95
N LYS A 248 14.58 -6.30 -3.90
CA LYS A 248 14.79 -7.01 -5.18
C LYS A 248 15.98 -6.43 -5.93
N VAL A 249 16.04 -5.11 -6.13
CA VAL A 249 17.13 -4.48 -6.90
C VAL A 249 18.48 -4.71 -6.24
N ALA A 250 18.56 -4.54 -4.91
CA ALA A 250 19.78 -4.78 -4.16
C ALA A 250 20.23 -6.25 -4.21
N LEU A 251 19.31 -7.20 -4.20
CA LEU A 251 19.62 -8.61 -4.32
C LEU A 251 20.07 -8.99 -5.72
N ASP A 252 19.34 -8.54 -6.74
CA ASP A 252 19.57 -8.89 -8.14
C ASP A 252 20.99 -8.50 -8.58
N SER A 253 21.44 -7.29 -8.20
CA SER A 253 22.81 -6.83 -8.49
C SER A 253 23.92 -7.79 -8.02
N VAL A 254 23.71 -8.49 -6.89
CA VAL A 254 24.69 -9.45 -6.35
C VAL A 254 24.49 -10.83 -6.94
N THR A 255 23.23 -11.27 -7.08
CA THR A 255 22.90 -12.62 -7.54
C THR A 255 23.15 -12.83 -9.04
N CYS A 256 23.18 -11.77 -9.84
CA CYS A 256 23.54 -11.83 -11.26
C CYS A 256 24.94 -12.43 -11.48
N ILE A 257 25.91 -12.11 -10.61
CA ILE A 257 27.29 -12.65 -10.67
C ILE A 257 27.29 -14.18 -10.47
N TRP A 258 26.28 -14.70 -9.77
CA TRP A 258 26.11 -16.12 -9.50
C TRP A 258 25.25 -16.84 -10.55
N GLY A 259 24.72 -16.13 -11.55
CA GLY A 259 23.79 -16.70 -12.52
C GLY A 259 22.38 -16.95 -11.98
N ILE A 260 21.99 -16.24 -10.92
CA ILE A 260 20.66 -16.32 -10.30
C ILE A 260 19.94 -14.99 -10.53
N LYS A 261 18.70 -15.07 -11.03
CA LYS A 261 17.84 -13.91 -11.27
C LYS A 261 16.74 -13.86 -10.21
N VAL A 262 16.58 -12.71 -9.55
CA VAL A 262 15.54 -12.52 -8.54
C VAL A 262 14.30 -11.92 -9.20
N GLU A 263 13.22 -12.69 -9.27
CA GLU A 263 11.97 -12.23 -9.90
C GLU A 263 11.20 -11.29 -8.97
N ARG A 264 11.08 -11.65 -7.68
CA ARG A 264 10.32 -10.86 -6.70
C ARG A 264 10.76 -11.17 -5.28
N THR A 265 10.67 -10.18 -4.40
CA THR A 265 10.71 -10.39 -2.96
C THR A 265 9.42 -9.89 -2.33
N GLU A 266 9.00 -10.52 -1.23
CA GLU A 266 7.83 -10.12 -0.47
C GLU A 266 8.15 -10.22 1.02
N ILE A 267 7.79 -9.21 1.80
CA ILE A 267 7.80 -9.28 3.26
C ILE A 267 6.52 -10.01 3.68
N LYS A 268 6.64 -11.09 4.45
CA LYS A 268 5.51 -11.97 4.82
C LYS A 268 4.78 -11.41 6.04
N ASP A 269 5.49 -11.20 7.14
CA ASP A 269 5.00 -10.73 8.43
C ASP A 269 6.06 -9.89 9.16
N VAL A 270 5.60 -9.05 10.08
CA VAL A 270 6.44 -8.20 10.94
C VAL A 270 5.92 -8.31 12.35
N ARG A 271 6.70 -8.94 13.24
CA ARG A 271 6.34 -9.10 14.65
C ARG A 271 7.06 -8.06 15.50
N LEU A 272 6.28 -7.42 16.36
CA LEU A 272 6.77 -6.44 17.32
C LEU A 272 6.75 -7.04 18.73
N PRO A 273 7.69 -6.66 19.61
CA PRO A 273 7.60 -6.99 21.03
C PRO A 273 6.28 -6.48 21.62
N ALA A 274 5.65 -7.29 22.48
CA ALA A 274 4.31 -7.02 23.01
C ALA A 274 4.17 -5.63 23.69
N GLY A 275 5.21 -5.15 24.36
CA GLY A 275 5.22 -3.83 25.01
C GLY A 275 5.10 -2.66 24.02
N VAL A 276 5.83 -2.72 22.90
CA VAL A 276 5.77 -1.70 21.84
C VAL A 276 4.44 -1.78 21.10
N GLN A 277 3.97 -2.99 20.80
CA GLN A 277 2.68 -3.20 20.11
C GLN A 277 1.51 -2.62 20.90
N HIS A 278 1.46 -2.83 22.22
CA HIS A 278 0.40 -2.28 23.05
C HIS A 278 0.43 -0.75 23.10
N SER A 279 1.62 -0.16 23.27
CA SER A 279 1.78 1.29 23.34
C SER A 279 1.37 1.97 22.02
N LEU A 280 1.77 1.39 20.89
CA LEU A 280 1.38 1.86 19.56
C LEU A 280 -0.13 1.73 19.31
N ALA A 281 -0.75 0.65 19.79
CA ALA A 281 -2.21 0.48 19.70
C ALA A 281 -2.96 1.57 20.49
N VAL A 282 -2.52 1.84 21.72
CA VAL A 282 -3.11 2.91 22.56
C VAL A 282 -2.93 4.28 21.92
N GLU A 283 -1.74 4.57 21.37
CA GLU A 283 -1.49 5.82 20.65
C GLU A 283 -2.37 5.94 19.40
N ALA A 284 -2.47 4.87 18.59
CA ALA A 284 -3.29 4.86 17.39
C ALA A 284 -4.78 5.03 17.71
N GLU A 285 -5.27 4.43 18.80
CA GLU A 285 -6.63 4.63 19.29
C GLU A 285 -6.89 6.08 19.71
N ALA A 286 -5.97 6.68 20.46
CA ALA A 286 -6.06 8.08 20.87
C ALA A 286 -6.07 9.03 19.66
N GLN A 287 -5.17 8.82 18.68
CA GLN A 287 -5.13 9.59 17.45
C GLN A 287 -6.42 9.42 16.63
N ARG A 288 -6.95 8.20 16.55
CA ARG A 288 -8.22 7.93 15.84
C ARG A 288 -9.38 8.64 16.51
N GLN A 289 -9.49 8.59 17.84
CA GLN A 289 -10.53 9.31 18.59
C GLN A 289 -10.43 10.82 18.41
N ALA A 290 -9.20 11.37 18.46
CA ALA A 290 -8.97 12.79 18.21
C ALA A 290 -9.41 13.21 16.80
N ARG A 291 -9.06 12.42 15.77
CA ARG A 291 -9.49 12.65 14.38
C ARG A 291 -11.00 12.58 14.23
N VAL A 292 -11.66 11.61 14.87
CA VAL A 292 -13.13 11.50 14.86
C VAL A 292 -13.79 12.75 15.46
N ARG A 293 -13.28 13.26 16.59
CA ARG A 293 -13.80 14.49 17.21
C ARG A 293 -13.60 15.74 16.33
N MET A 294 -12.44 15.83 15.67
CA MET A 294 -12.16 16.93 14.73
C MET A 294 -13.14 16.92 13.56
N ILE A 295 -13.35 15.75 12.94
CA ILE A 295 -14.30 15.58 11.83
C ILE A 295 -15.74 15.89 12.29
N ALA A 296 -16.13 15.48 13.50
CA ALA A 296 -17.44 15.80 14.05
C ALA A 296 -17.64 17.30 14.26
N ALA A 297 -16.66 17.99 14.86
CA ALA A 297 -16.71 19.43 15.06
C ALA A 297 -16.71 20.22 13.74
N GLU A 298 -15.91 19.79 12.76
CA GLU A 298 -15.92 20.35 11.41
C GLU A 298 -17.26 20.12 10.70
N GLY A 299 -17.84 18.93 10.86
CA GLY A 299 -19.17 18.60 10.36
C GLY A 299 -20.27 19.47 11.00
N GLU A 300 -20.22 19.67 12.32
CA GLU A 300 -21.15 20.54 13.05
C GLU A 300 -21.01 22.01 12.63
N LYS A 301 -19.77 22.48 12.41
CA LYS A 301 -19.51 23.83 11.90
C LYS A 301 -20.08 24.00 10.49
N ALA A 302 -19.80 23.08 9.57
CA ALA A 302 -20.31 23.12 8.21
C ALA A 302 -21.84 23.05 8.17
N ALA A 303 -22.45 22.20 9.01
CA ALA A 303 -23.90 22.13 9.17
C ALA A 303 -24.46 23.47 9.68
N SER A 304 -23.84 24.05 10.71
CA SER A 304 -24.26 25.34 11.29
C SER A 304 -24.17 26.49 10.28
N GLU A 305 -23.11 26.54 9.47
CA GLU A 305 -22.96 27.52 8.39
C GLU A 305 -24.08 27.37 7.33
N SER A 306 -24.38 26.13 6.93
CA SER A 306 -25.47 25.86 5.98
C SER A 306 -26.84 26.26 6.54
N LEU A 307 -27.10 25.98 7.83
CA LEU A 307 -28.34 26.35 8.50
C LEU A 307 -28.47 27.87 8.65
N ARG A 308 -27.37 28.57 8.94
CA ARG A 308 -27.35 30.03 8.99
C ARG A 308 -27.71 30.63 7.63
N MET A 309 -27.10 30.16 6.54
CA MET A 309 -27.43 30.62 5.19
C MET A 309 -28.90 30.34 4.85
N ALA A 310 -29.42 29.16 5.19
CA ALA A 310 -30.83 28.85 5.01
C ALA A 310 -31.74 29.79 5.82
N ALA A 311 -31.37 30.12 7.06
CA ALA A 311 -32.13 31.05 7.91
C ALA A 311 -32.12 32.48 7.36
N GLU A 312 -30.99 32.97 6.84
CA GLU A 312 -30.89 34.28 6.18
C GLU A 312 -31.78 34.34 4.92
N ILE A 313 -31.87 33.26 4.14
CA ILE A 313 -32.78 33.18 2.99
C ILE A 313 -34.25 33.15 3.43
N LEU A 314 -34.57 32.37 4.47
CA LEU A 314 -35.94 32.25 4.99
C LEU A 314 -36.43 33.54 5.65
N SER A 315 -35.56 34.30 6.34
CA SER A 315 -35.93 35.58 6.94
C SER A 315 -36.30 36.63 5.88
N GLY A 316 -35.70 36.55 4.69
CA GLY A 316 -36.06 37.39 3.55
C GLY A 316 -37.46 37.12 2.97
N THR A 317 -38.09 35.97 3.27
CA THR A 317 -39.41 35.60 2.73
C THR A 317 -40.30 34.97 3.82
N PRO A 318 -41.22 35.73 4.45
CA PRO A 318 -42.03 35.24 5.57
C PRO A 318 -42.96 34.06 5.19
N ALA A 319 -43.40 33.96 3.93
CA ALA A 319 -44.20 32.84 3.45
C ALA A 319 -43.42 31.50 3.44
N ALA A 320 -42.09 31.53 3.26
CA ALA A 320 -41.26 30.33 3.25
C ALA A 320 -41.11 29.72 4.65
N VAL A 321 -41.10 30.56 5.69
CA VAL A 321 -41.09 30.11 7.10
C VAL A 321 -42.38 29.34 7.44
N GLN A 322 -43.54 29.83 6.99
CA GLN A 322 -44.82 29.14 7.19
C GLN A 322 -44.88 27.79 6.45
N LEU A 323 -44.37 27.70 5.22
CA LEU A 323 -44.28 26.43 4.51
C LEU A 323 -43.34 25.44 5.18
N ARG A 324 -42.18 25.90 5.68
CA ARG A 324 -41.25 25.08 6.44
C ARG A 324 -41.90 24.57 7.73
N TYR A 325 -42.68 25.39 8.42
CA TYR A 325 -43.46 25.03 9.61
C TYR A 325 -44.50 23.94 9.30
N LEU A 326 -45.29 24.11 8.24
CA LEU A 326 -46.25 23.09 7.80
C LEU A 326 -45.57 21.78 7.40
N HIS A 327 -44.41 21.85 6.73
CA HIS A 327 -43.63 20.66 6.38
C HIS A 327 -43.10 19.95 7.63
N THR A 328 -42.61 20.69 8.64
CA THR A 328 -42.20 20.08 9.92
C THR A 328 -43.38 19.44 10.66
N LEU A 329 -44.58 20.04 10.61
CA LEU A 329 -45.78 19.42 11.17
C LEU A 329 -46.17 18.14 10.45
N GLN A 330 -46.07 18.11 9.11
CA GLN A 330 -46.32 16.91 8.32
C GLN A 330 -45.31 15.80 8.65
N SER A 331 -44.01 16.10 8.73
CA SER A 331 -42.99 15.12 9.14
C SER A 331 -43.23 14.58 10.55
N LEU A 332 -43.55 15.46 11.51
CA LEU A 332 -43.86 15.05 12.89
C LEU A 332 -45.15 14.22 12.99
N SER A 333 -46.15 14.52 12.16
CA SER A 333 -47.38 13.73 12.07
C SER A 333 -47.15 12.32 11.52
N MET A 334 -46.07 12.09 10.76
CA MET A 334 -45.73 10.77 10.22
C MET A 334 -44.97 9.90 11.23
N GLU A 335 -44.17 10.48 12.13
CA GLU A 335 -43.33 9.74 13.09
C GLU A 335 -44.04 9.33 14.41
N LYS A 336 -45.30 9.72 14.65
CA LYS A 336 -46.10 9.37 15.86
C LYS A 336 -45.39 9.62 17.21
N PRO A 337 -45.06 10.87 17.60
CA PRO A 337 -44.70 11.17 18.99
C PRO A 337 -45.95 11.28 19.89
N SER A 338 -45.85 10.83 21.15
CA SER A 338 -46.96 10.78 22.12
C SER A 338 -47.28 12.13 22.81
N THR A 339 -46.45 13.16 22.60
CA THR A 339 -46.66 14.51 23.13
C THR A 339 -46.09 15.54 22.15
N VAL A 340 -46.90 16.48 21.68
CA VAL A 340 -46.48 17.54 20.75
C VAL A 340 -46.60 18.89 21.44
N VAL A 341 -45.47 19.57 21.66
CA VAL A 341 -45.43 20.95 22.14
C VAL A 341 -45.39 21.87 20.92
N LEU A 342 -46.49 22.56 20.65
CA LEU A 342 -46.60 23.50 19.54
C LEU A 342 -46.24 24.92 20.02
N PRO A 343 -45.08 25.48 19.62
CA PRO A 343 -44.84 26.90 19.84
C PRO A 343 -45.72 27.69 18.87
N LEU A 344 -46.77 28.34 19.38
CA LEU A 344 -47.59 29.25 18.58
C LEU A 344 -46.83 30.59 18.45
N PRO A 345 -46.66 31.13 17.23
CA PRO A 345 -46.04 32.44 17.03
C PRO A 345 -46.89 33.53 17.67
N LEU A 346 -46.28 34.30 18.57
CA LEU A 346 -46.93 35.35 19.37
C LEU A 346 -47.52 36.48 18.51
N ASP A 347 -47.13 36.61 17.25
CA ASP A 347 -47.65 37.64 16.35
C ASP A 347 -49.15 37.48 16.05
N MET A 348 -49.70 36.27 16.09
CA MET A 348 -51.16 36.07 15.97
C MET A 348 -51.93 36.48 17.24
N LEU A 349 -51.29 36.41 18.41
CA LEU A 349 -51.88 36.83 19.69
C LEU A 349 -51.94 38.36 19.80
N ASN A 350 -50.94 39.07 19.24
CA ASN A 350 -50.90 40.53 19.25
C ASN A 350 -52.01 41.18 18.40
N PHE A 351 -52.53 40.50 17.37
CA PHE A 351 -53.69 40.99 16.59
C PHE A 351 -55.02 40.86 17.35
N LEU A 352 -55.12 39.91 18.29
CA LEU A 352 -56.29 39.74 19.14
C LEU A 352 -56.31 40.69 20.35
N SER A 353 -55.17 41.30 20.68
CA SER A 353 -55.00 42.15 21.86
C SER A 353 -54.76 43.63 21.49
N SER A 354 -55.85 44.38 21.30
CA SER A 354 -55.90 45.85 21.45
C SER A 354 -57.35 46.29 21.79
N PRO A 355 -57.57 47.31 22.63
CA PRO A 355 -57.37 47.30 24.08
C PRO A 355 -58.72 47.36 24.82
N SER A 356 -58.87 46.63 25.94
CA SER A 356 -59.92 46.92 26.91
C SER A 356 -59.36 46.87 28.33
N SER A 357 -59.39 48.06 28.96
CA SER A 357 -59.35 48.36 30.40
C SER A 357 -58.47 47.52 31.33
N ARG A 358 -57.38 48.15 31.78
CA ARG A 358 -57.05 48.41 33.19
C ARG A 358 -57.72 47.50 34.24
N ALA A 359 -56.96 46.55 34.79
CA ALA A 359 -57.13 46.08 36.17
C ALA A 359 -55.80 45.54 36.71
N GLN A 360 -55.45 46.01 37.91
CA GLN A 360 -54.27 45.66 38.68
C GLN A 360 -54.32 44.20 39.15
N GLY A 361 -53.17 43.54 39.14
CA GLY A 361 -53.00 42.21 39.72
C GLY A 361 -51.52 41.92 39.91
N SER A 362 -50.95 42.42 41.01
CA SER A 362 -49.60 42.12 41.47
C SER A 362 -49.45 40.63 41.80
N ILE A 363 -48.52 39.94 41.15
CA ILE A 363 -48.08 38.59 41.52
C ILE A 363 -46.70 38.71 42.19
N PRO A 364 -46.46 38.16 43.39
CA PRO A 364 -45.18 38.26 44.08
C PRO A 364 -44.14 37.29 43.51
N LEU A 365 -42.90 37.77 43.49
CA LEU A 365 -41.67 37.02 43.24
C LEU A 365 -41.38 36.08 44.44
N PRO A 366 -41.09 34.78 44.27
CA PRO A 366 -40.55 33.98 45.36
C PRO A 366 -39.05 34.23 45.50
N THR A 367 -38.69 35.01 46.51
CA THR A 367 -37.34 35.05 47.08
C THR A 367 -37.13 33.81 47.97
N SER A 368 -36.16 32.96 47.63
CA SER A 368 -35.43 32.21 48.66
C SER A 368 -34.07 31.77 48.11
N ALA A 369 -33.07 32.60 48.35
CA ALA A 369 -31.69 32.16 48.45
C ALA A 369 -31.51 31.53 49.85
N ARG A 370 -30.99 30.30 49.90
CA ARG A 370 -30.29 29.80 51.08
C ARG A 370 -28.80 29.64 50.74
N PRO A 371 -27.88 30.17 51.55
CA PRO A 371 -26.44 30.02 51.33
C PRO A 371 -25.99 28.59 51.65
N VAL A 372 -25.16 28.02 50.78
CA VAL A 372 -24.37 26.83 51.08
C VAL A 372 -23.02 27.32 51.60
N GLU A 373 -22.76 27.10 52.89
CA GLU A 373 -21.47 27.37 53.55
C GLU A 373 -20.67 26.04 53.65
N PRO A 374 -19.32 26.05 53.63
CA PRO A 374 -18.52 25.05 52.95
C PRO A 374 -18.10 23.87 53.84
N LEU A 375 -17.74 22.77 53.17
CA LEU A 375 -17.08 21.62 53.74
C LEU A 375 -15.59 21.95 53.98
N ASN A 376 -15.14 21.99 55.24
CA ASN A 376 -13.71 21.99 55.60
C ASN A 376 -13.42 20.79 56.54
N PRO A 377 -12.20 20.21 56.50
CA PRO A 377 -11.91 18.84 56.89
C PRO A 377 -11.45 18.70 58.34
N LYS A 378 -11.73 17.55 58.96
CA LYS A 378 -10.90 16.97 60.03
C LYS A 378 -11.22 15.48 60.30
N LYS A 379 -10.27 14.64 59.91
CA LYS A 379 -9.52 13.67 60.74
C LYS A 379 -10.30 12.74 61.70
N LYS A 380 -10.24 11.43 61.39
CA LYS A 380 -10.15 10.26 62.30
C LYS A 380 -9.61 9.12 61.41
N ASP A 381 -8.31 8.80 61.43
CA ASP A 381 -7.64 7.90 62.37
C ASP A 381 -8.51 6.69 62.78
N SER A 382 -8.33 5.55 62.11
CA SER A 382 -7.89 4.30 62.76
C SER A 382 -7.48 3.22 61.75
N PRO A 383 -6.50 2.36 62.11
CA PRO A 383 -5.81 1.42 61.23
C PRO A 383 -6.39 0.00 61.31
N MET A 384 -6.05 -0.88 60.37
CA MET A 384 -5.73 -2.29 60.66
C MET A 384 -5.25 -3.03 59.40
N LEU A 385 -4.07 -3.64 59.56
CA LEU A 385 -3.53 -4.86 58.94
C LEU A 385 -3.44 -4.99 57.41
#